data_AF-A0A529QRU0-F1
#
_entry.id   AF-A0A529QRU0-F1
#
_cell.length_a   1.000
_cell.length_b   1.000
_cell.length_c   1.000
_cell.angle_alpha   90.00
_cell.angle_beta   90.00
_cell.angle_gamma   90.00
#
_symmetry.space_group_name_H-M   'P 1'
#
loop_
_entity.id
_entity.type
_entity.pdbx_description
1 polymer ?
#
loop_
_entity_poly.entity_id
_entity_poly.type
_entity_poly.pdbx_seq_one_letter_code
_entity_poly.pdbx_strand_id
1 'polypeptide(L)'
;VWTFGTVLCLWLAIRPLKLGALVELAVVLSPAVIWNSIFGQNGALTTALLIGGLAVAPRRPFLAGVLFGLLTIKPHLGILVPFCLLASGNLRAIFAAIVTTVAVVLATGLFFGFDVWRLFLTETRPLMTAIMEAPYPQPYQYNAITVFFTARAIGFGLTAAYGAQAVATIISIAIVVWLWRPGRQVSHQERVALTAVLAILATPYGYTYDTIGLAVAVAMLAAMTSRPPRLILAICWLWPFVTHYFTWGGYCVAVLVPLFLAAWMLFTIWTGSRKAEISARPSLA
;
A
#
# COMPACT_ATOMS: atom_id res chain seq x y z
N VAL A 1 23.47 -6.23 4.20
CA VAL A 1 23.36 -4.79 3.92
C VAL A 1 21.98 -4.42 3.37
N TRP A 2 21.54 -4.98 2.25
CA TRP A 2 20.23 -4.71 1.63
C TRP A 2 19.04 -4.75 2.60
N THR A 3 18.80 -5.90 3.25
CA THR A 3 17.66 -6.09 4.16
C THR A 3 17.67 -5.09 5.33
N PHE A 4 18.82 -4.93 5.99
CA PHE A 4 18.95 -3.97 7.09
C PHE A 4 18.73 -2.52 6.64
N GLY A 5 19.23 -2.16 5.45
CA GLY A 5 19.05 -0.82 4.89
C GLY A 5 17.59 -0.50 4.61
N THR A 6 16.85 -1.41 3.98
CA THR A 6 15.42 -1.19 3.66
C THR A 6 14.55 -1.18 4.91
N VAL A 7 14.88 -1.98 5.92
CA VAL A 7 14.23 -1.96 7.24
C VAL A 7 14.53 -0.67 8.01
N LEU A 8 15.75 -0.14 7.92
CA LEU A 8 16.09 1.16 8.49
C LEU A 8 15.29 2.28 7.81
N CYS A 9 15.16 2.25 6.47
CA CYS A 9 14.30 3.19 5.74
C CYS A 9 12.85 3.11 6.22
N LEU A 10 12.30 1.90 6.41
CA LEU A 10 10.96 1.69 6.95
C LEU A 10 10.80 2.33 8.33
N TRP A 11 11.74 2.09 9.25
CA TRP A 11 11.71 2.67 10.59
C TRP A 11 11.70 4.21 10.55
N LEU A 12 12.57 4.81 9.73
CA LEU A 12 12.61 6.26 9.55
C LEU A 12 11.32 6.81 8.95
N ALA A 13 10.69 6.07 8.03
CA ALA A 13 9.45 6.48 7.36
C ALA A 13 8.22 6.46 8.27
N ILE A 14 8.20 5.62 9.30
CA ILE A 14 7.07 5.54 10.26
C ILE A 14 7.23 6.51 11.45
N ARG A 15 8.43 7.02 11.75
CA ARG A 15 8.65 8.03 12.83
C ARG A 15 7.69 9.22 12.77
N PRO A 16 7.39 9.83 11.60
CA PRO A 16 6.50 10.98 11.52
C PRO A 16 5.04 10.67 11.93
N LEU A 17 4.66 9.39 11.97
CA LEU A 17 3.33 8.95 12.44
C LEU A 17 3.19 9.03 13.97
N LYS A 18 4.31 9.13 14.69
CA LYS A 18 4.37 9.26 16.16
C LYS A 18 3.66 8.13 16.91
N LEU A 19 3.89 6.88 16.48
CA LEU A 19 3.27 5.68 17.09
C LEU A 19 3.93 5.29 18.43
N GLY A 20 5.13 5.79 18.72
CA GLY A 20 5.90 5.44 19.92
C GLY A 20 6.89 4.30 19.65
N ALA A 21 8.02 4.32 20.36
CA ALA A 21 9.18 3.47 20.05
C ALA A 21 8.87 1.97 20.07
N LEU A 22 8.04 1.50 21.01
CA LEU A 22 7.65 0.08 21.10
C LEU A 22 6.81 -0.36 19.91
N VAL A 23 5.87 0.48 19.46
CA VAL A 23 5.00 0.20 18.31
C VAL A 23 5.79 0.26 17.01
N GLU A 24 6.69 1.22 16.88
CA GLU A 24 7.62 1.33 15.75
C GLU A 24 8.52 0.09 15.65
N LEU A 25 9.05 -0.39 16.79
CA LEU A 25 9.84 -1.62 16.85
C LEU A 25 9.00 -2.84 16.46
N ALA A 26 7.74 -2.92 16.93
CA ALA A 26 6.84 -4.00 16.54
C ALA A 26 6.61 -4.03 15.02
N VAL A 27 6.40 -2.87 14.36
CA VAL A 27 6.26 -2.80 12.89
C VAL A 27 7.50 -3.33 12.18
N VAL A 28 8.69 -2.90 12.63
CA VAL A 28 9.97 -3.32 12.06
C VAL A 28 10.22 -4.82 12.25
N LEU A 29 9.67 -5.43 13.28
CA LEU A 29 9.75 -6.87 13.56
C LEU A 29 8.48 -7.64 13.15
N SER A 30 7.60 -7.02 12.37
CA SER A 30 6.31 -7.63 12.02
C SER A 30 6.47 -8.85 11.12
N PRO A 31 5.47 -9.77 11.10
CA PRO A 31 5.44 -10.91 10.19
C PRO A 31 5.70 -10.56 8.72
N ALA A 32 5.17 -9.43 8.26
CA ALA A 32 5.39 -8.94 6.89
C ALA A 32 6.86 -8.59 6.62
N VAL A 33 7.54 -7.95 7.58
CA VAL A 33 8.98 -7.63 7.46
C VAL A 33 9.83 -8.89 7.52
N ILE A 34 9.44 -9.86 8.34
CA ILE A 34 10.12 -11.17 8.40
C ILE A 34 10.03 -11.88 7.04
N TRP A 35 8.85 -11.98 6.43
CA TRP A 35 8.72 -12.54 5.07
C TRP A 35 9.50 -11.75 4.02
N ASN A 36 9.42 -10.42 4.08
CA ASN A 36 10.21 -9.58 3.19
C ASN A 36 11.72 -9.87 3.31
N SER A 37 12.20 -10.11 4.53
CA SER A 37 13.60 -10.41 4.82
C SER A 37 13.99 -11.82 4.35
N ILE A 38 13.15 -12.83 4.62
CA ILE A 38 13.36 -14.22 4.19
C ILE A 38 13.44 -14.30 2.67
N PHE A 39 12.56 -13.60 1.96
CA PHE A 39 12.54 -13.61 0.49
C PHE A 39 13.54 -12.64 -0.14
N GLY A 40 14.28 -11.84 0.65
CA GLY A 40 15.18 -10.82 0.12
C GLY A 40 14.49 -9.70 -0.67
N GLN A 41 13.20 -9.49 -0.43
CA GLN A 41 12.32 -8.61 -1.21
C GLN A 41 12.42 -7.14 -0.79
N ASN A 42 11.75 -6.27 -1.55
CA ASN A 42 11.82 -4.81 -1.43
C ASN A 42 10.60 -4.16 -0.75
N GLY A 43 9.69 -4.94 -0.15
CA GLY A 43 8.48 -4.48 0.51
C GLY A 43 8.73 -3.44 1.61
N ALA A 44 9.83 -3.57 2.36
CA ALA A 44 10.19 -2.59 3.39
C ALA A 44 10.56 -1.24 2.77
N LEU A 45 11.29 -1.25 1.66
CA LEU A 45 11.66 -0.03 0.92
C LEU A 45 10.43 0.61 0.28
N THR A 46 9.60 -0.14 -0.43
CA THR A 46 8.42 0.40 -1.12
C THR A 46 7.40 0.95 -0.13
N THR A 47 7.22 0.27 1.02
CA THR A 47 6.41 0.80 2.12
C THR A 47 7.01 2.07 2.71
N ALA A 48 8.33 2.14 2.90
CA ALA A 48 9.00 3.35 3.38
C ALA A 48 8.80 4.54 2.44
N LEU A 49 8.89 4.32 1.13
CA LEU A 49 8.66 5.34 0.11
C LEU A 49 7.19 5.80 0.09
N LEU A 50 6.23 4.87 0.13
CA LEU A 50 4.81 5.18 0.13
C LEU A 50 4.38 5.90 1.41
N ILE A 51 4.58 5.27 2.58
CA ILE A 51 4.15 5.81 3.88
C ILE A 51 4.95 7.05 4.24
N GLY A 52 6.27 7.05 4.04
CA GLY A 52 7.12 8.20 4.30
C GLY A 52 6.71 9.40 3.43
N GLY A 53 6.46 9.17 2.14
CA GLY A 53 5.97 10.19 1.23
C GLY A 53 4.65 10.79 1.69
N LEU A 54 3.65 9.94 2.01
CA LEU A 54 2.34 10.40 2.47
C LEU A 54 2.44 11.13 3.82
N ALA A 55 3.27 10.64 4.73
CA ALA A 55 3.45 11.21 6.06
C ALA A 55 4.04 12.63 6.02
N VAL A 56 5.01 12.88 5.13
CA VAL A 56 5.68 14.18 5.03
C VAL A 56 5.03 15.13 4.02
N ALA A 57 4.15 14.65 3.14
CA ALA A 57 3.52 15.44 2.07
C ALA A 57 2.94 16.80 2.50
N PRO A 58 2.25 16.94 3.66
CA PRO A 58 1.69 18.23 4.06
C PRO A 58 2.74 19.29 4.42
N ARG A 59 3.91 18.87 4.92
CA ARG A 59 4.94 19.79 5.44
C ARG A 59 6.18 19.88 4.56
N ARG A 60 6.50 18.82 3.82
CA ARG A 60 7.69 18.70 2.97
C ARG A 60 7.32 18.13 1.61
N PRO A 61 6.55 18.86 0.79
CA PRO A 61 6.00 18.34 -0.45
C PRO A 61 7.07 17.92 -1.46
N PHE A 62 8.20 18.62 -1.54
CA PHE A 62 9.31 18.21 -2.43
C PHE A 62 9.92 16.87 -2.01
N LEU A 63 10.18 16.66 -0.72
CA LEU A 63 10.67 15.39 -0.20
C LEU A 63 9.65 14.26 -0.45
N ALA A 64 8.37 14.52 -0.22
CA ALA A 64 7.31 13.56 -0.53
C ALA A 64 7.34 13.17 -2.02
N GLY A 65 7.44 14.15 -2.91
CA GLY A 65 7.58 13.90 -4.34
C GLY A 65 8.81 13.07 -4.68
N VAL A 66 9.98 13.34 -4.08
CA VAL A 66 11.17 12.49 -4.26
C VAL A 66 10.89 11.04 -3.85
N LEU A 67 10.28 10.82 -2.68
CA LEU A 67 9.94 9.46 -2.22
C LEU A 67 8.96 8.77 -3.17
N PHE A 68 7.95 9.47 -3.67
CA PHE A 68 6.99 8.93 -4.63
C PHE A 68 7.59 8.68 -6.02
N GLY A 69 8.51 9.53 -6.48
CA GLY A 69 9.23 9.33 -7.73
C GLY A 69 10.19 8.15 -7.66
N LEU A 70 10.80 7.88 -6.51
CA LEU A 70 11.60 6.66 -6.29
C LEU A 70 10.71 5.40 -6.23
N LEU A 71 9.45 5.52 -5.78
CA LEU A 71 8.51 4.40 -5.72
C LEU A 71 8.15 3.84 -7.12
N THR A 72 8.50 4.53 -8.21
CA THR A 72 8.32 4.00 -9.58
C THR A 72 9.17 2.77 -9.87
N ILE A 73 10.09 2.39 -8.98
CA ILE A 73 10.72 1.05 -8.97
C ILE A 73 9.66 -0.07 -8.85
N LYS A 74 8.50 0.23 -8.24
CA LYS A 74 7.35 -0.67 -8.13
C LYS A 74 6.04 0.12 -8.28
N PRO A 75 5.72 0.58 -9.51
CA PRO A 75 4.76 1.66 -9.75
C PRO A 75 3.32 1.29 -9.36
N HIS A 76 2.96 -0.01 -9.42
CA HIS A 76 1.63 -0.48 -9.04
C HIS A 76 1.32 -0.30 -7.54
N LEU A 77 2.32 -0.28 -6.65
CA LEU A 77 2.13 0.06 -5.23
C LEU A 77 1.91 1.57 -5.01
N GLY A 78 2.30 2.39 -5.99
CA GLY A 78 2.09 3.84 -5.99
C GLY A 78 0.85 4.30 -6.76
N ILE A 79 0.01 3.39 -7.26
CA ILE A 79 -1.10 3.73 -8.18
C ILE A 79 -2.10 4.74 -7.59
N LEU A 80 -2.25 4.78 -6.27
CA LEU A 80 -3.14 5.72 -5.57
C LEU A 80 -2.51 7.10 -5.31
N VAL A 81 -1.18 7.22 -5.38
CA VAL A 81 -0.45 8.44 -5.03
C VAL A 81 -0.89 9.65 -5.86
N PRO A 82 -1.00 9.57 -7.21
CA PRO A 82 -1.44 10.72 -8.01
C PRO A 82 -2.81 11.25 -7.56
N PHE A 83 -3.74 10.35 -7.24
CA PHE A 83 -5.09 10.71 -6.80
C PHE A 83 -5.08 11.35 -5.40
N CYS A 84 -4.23 10.88 -4.49
CA CYS A 84 -4.05 11.49 -3.16
C CYS A 84 -3.52 12.93 -3.29
N LEU A 85 -2.51 13.14 -4.15
CA LEU A 85 -1.89 14.45 -4.33
C LEU A 85 -2.80 15.44 -5.07
N LEU A 86 -3.52 14.98 -6.10
CA LEU A 86 -4.53 15.80 -6.79
C LEU A 86 -5.67 16.18 -5.86
N ALA A 87 -6.22 15.22 -5.10
CA ALA A 87 -7.31 15.47 -4.16
C ALA A 87 -6.91 16.42 -3.03
N SER A 88 -5.65 16.41 -2.60
CA SER A 88 -5.11 17.32 -1.58
C SER A 88 -4.56 18.64 -2.13
N GLY A 89 -4.55 18.83 -3.46
CA GLY A 89 -4.01 20.03 -4.12
C GLY A 89 -2.49 20.17 -4.03
N ASN A 90 -1.75 19.09 -3.79
CA ASN A 90 -0.31 19.14 -3.56
C ASN A 90 0.52 19.07 -4.86
N LEU A 91 0.39 20.11 -5.68
CA LEU A 91 1.07 20.21 -6.98
C LEU A 91 2.60 20.17 -6.87
N ARG A 92 3.17 20.68 -5.76
CA ARG A 92 4.61 20.67 -5.50
C ARG A 92 5.15 19.24 -5.37
N ALA A 93 4.41 18.35 -4.70
CA ALA A 93 4.77 16.94 -4.60
C ALA A 93 4.66 16.22 -5.94
N ILE A 94 3.63 16.53 -6.74
CA ILE A 94 3.47 15.98 -8.10
C ILE A 94 4.66 16.36 -8.97
N PHE A 95 5.01 17.66 -9.01
CA PHE A 95 6.15 18.14 -9.77
C PHE A 95 7.46 17.44 -9.36
N ALA A 96 7.74 17.36 -8.06
CA ALA A 96 8.93 16.69 -7.56
C ALA A 96 8.95 15.18 -7.88
N ALA A 97 7.80 14.50 -7.85
CA ALA A 97 7.71 13.10 -8.25
C ALA A 97 8.01 12.89 -9.74
N ILE A 98 7.47 13.76 -10.61
CA ILE A 98 7.76 13.74 -12.05
C ILE A 98 9.25 13.96 -12.28
N VAL A 99 9.83 15.01 -11.72
CA VAL A 99 11.27 15.34 -11.88
C VAL A 99 12.15 14.18 -11.39
N THR A 100 11.84 13.61 -10.23
CA THR A 100 12.60 12.48 -9.68
C THR A 100 12.49 11.25 -10.58
N THR A 101 11.28 10.92 -11.07
CA THR A 101 11.07 9.79 -11.98
C THR A 101 11.85 9.98 -13.28
N VAL A 102 11.77 11.17 -13.89
CA VAL A 102 12.52 11.50 -15.11
C VAL A 102 14.02 11.39 -14.87
N ALA A 103 14.52 11.90 -13.73
CA ALA A 103 15.93 11.77 -13.39
C ALA A 103 16.38 10.31 -13.26
N VAL A 104 15.57 9.44 -12.64
CA VAL A 104 15.86 7.99 -12.54
C VAL A 104 15.82 7.31 -13.92
N VAL A 105 14.86 7.68 -14.77
CA VAL A 105 14.75 7.17 -16.15
C VAL A 105 15.98 7.58 -16.97
N LEU A 106 16.38 8.84 -16.93
CA LEU A 106 17.57 9.32 -17.63
C LEU A 106 18.84 8.67 -17.08
N ALA A 107 19.00 8.60 -15.76
CA ALA A 107 20.15 7.94 -15.13
C ALA A 107 20.26 6.47 -15.58
N THR A 108 19.16 5.72 -15.55
CA THR A 108 19.14 4.33 -16.04
C THR A 108 19.61 4.23 -17.49
N GLY A 109 19.14 5.12 -18.37
CA GLY A 109 19.59 5.17 -19.76
C GLY A 109 21.07 5.54 -19.92
N LEU A 110 21.59 6.44 -19.08
CA LEU A 110 23.00 6.86 -19.11
C LEU A 110 23.95 5.79 -18.59
N PHE A 111 23.57 5.05 -17.54
CA PHE A 111 24.42 4.01 -16.95
C PHE A 111 24.38 2.68 -17.72
N PHE A 112 23.23 2.31 -18.29
CA PHE A 112 23.03 1.00 -18.91
C PHE A 112 22.80 1.06 -20.44
N GLY A 113 22.75 2.26 -21.02
CA GLY A 113 22.38 2.49 -22.42
C GLY A 113 20.86 2.65 -22.59
N PHE A 114 20.42 3.50 -23.53
CA PHE A 114 18.99 3.79 -23.71
C PHE A 114 18.18 2.64 -24.34
N ASP A 115 18.83 1.63 -24.91
CA ASP A 115 18.15 0.45 -25.48
C ASP A 115 17.43 -0.40 -24.40
N VAL A 116 17.81 -0.25 -23.12
CA VAL A 116 17.11 -0.90 -21.99
C VAL A 116 15.60 -0.58 -21.96
N TRP A 117 15.20 0.61 -22.44
CA TRP A 117 13.78 0.98 -22.49
C TRP A 117 13.02 0.25 -23.59
N ARG A 118 13.67 0.04 -24.74
CA ARG A 118 13.11 -0.79 -25.81
C ARG A 118 12.98 -2.24 -25.31
N LEU A 119 14.06 -2.80 -24.75
CA LEU A 119 14.07 -4.16 -24.19
C LEU A 119 13.04 -4.35 -23.07
N PHE A 120 12.84 -3.34 -22.23
CA PHE A 120 11.78 -3.39 -21.23
C PHE A 120 10.40 -3.57 -21.86
N LEU A 121 10.13 -2.86 -22.97
CA LEU A 121 8.83 -2.92 -23.65
C LEU A 121 8.66 -4.18 -24.51
N THR A 122 9.74 -4.71 -25.11
CA THR A 122 9.68 -5.87 -26.01
C THR A 122 9.88 -7.21 -25.29
N GLU A 123 10.66 -7.24 -24.20
CA GLU A 123 11.00 -8.48 -23.49
C GLU A 123 10.35 -8.51 -22.09
N THR A 124 10.71 -7.55 -21.23
CA THR A 124 10.37 -7.60 -19.80
C THR A 124 8.87 -7.47 -19.56
N ARG A 125 8.20 -6.50 -20.20
CA ARG A 125 6.76 -6.29 -20.04
C ARG A 125 5.95 -7.48 -20.55
N PRO A 126 6.18 -8.03 -21.76
CA PRO A 126 5.50 -9.25 -22.20
C PRO A 126 5.72 -10.44 -21.26
N LEU A 127 6.94 -10.62 -20.74
CA LEU A 127 7.23 -11.66 -19.75
C LEU A 127 6.42 -11.44 -18.45
N MET A 128 6.36 -10.22 -17.93
CA MET A 128 5.54 -9.89 -16.75
C MET A 128 4.05 -10.16 -16.98
N THR A 129 3.52 -9.83 -18.16
CA THR A 129 2.14 -10.17 -18.56
C THR A 129 1.96 -11.68 -18.63
N ALA A 130 2.88 -12.43 -19.24
CA ALA A 130 2.79 -13.89 -19.33
C ALA A 130 2.80 -14.56 -17.94
N ILE A 131 3.61 -14.06 -17.00
CA ILE A 131 3.63 -14.53 -15.61
C ILE A 131 2.27 -14.31 -14.93
N MET A 132 1.68 -13.13 -15.14
CA MET A 132 0.36 -12.76 -14.59
C MET A 132 -0.78 -13.59 -15.18
N GLU A 133 -0.73 -13.84 -16.49
CA GLU A 133 -1.80 -14.49 -17.24
C GLU A 133 -1.65 -16.00 -17.38
N ALA A 134 -0.57 -16.55 -16.81
CA ALA A 134 -0.30 -17.98 -16.78
C ALA A 134 -1.51 -18.80 -16.27
N PRO A 135 -1.65 -20.06 -16.73
CA PRO A 135 -2.64 -20.98 -16.20
C PRO A 135 -2.53 -21.07 -14.68
N TYR A 136 -3.66 -20.94 -13.99
CA TYR A 136 -3.71 -21.05 -12.53
C TYR A 136 -3.89 -22.53 -12.15
N PRO A 137 -3.20 -23.05 -11.13
CA PRO A 137 -2.21 -22.37 -10.28
C PRO A 137 -0.76 -22.50 -10.77
N GLN A 138 0.08 -21.53 -10.39
CA GLN A 138 1.54 -21.61 -10.47
C GLN A 138 2.18 -21.37 -9.09
N PRO A 139 3.37 -21.94 -8.79
CA PRO A 139 4.02 -21.82 -7.49
C PRO A 139 4.16 -20.38 -6.97
N TYR A 140 4.50 -19.44 -7.85
CA TYR A 140 4.66 -18.04 -7.48
C TYR A 140 3.33 -17.35 -7.18
N GLN A 141 2.20 -17.82 -7.72
CA GLN A 141 0.88 -17.22 -7.50
C GLN A 141 0.34 -17.49 -6.09
N TYR A 142 0.86 -18.52 -5.40
CA TYR A 142 0.44 -18.83 -4.04
C TYR A 142 0.82 -17.73 -3.04
N ASN A 143 1.86 -16.95 -3.27
CA ASN A 143 2.20 -15.86 -2.36
C ASN A 143 1.41 -14.57 -2.62
N ALA A 144 0.54 -14.57 -3.64
CA ALA A 144 -0.19 -13.38 -4.05
C ALA A 144 -1.35 -13.07 -3.12
N ILE A 145 -1.66 -11.78 -3.00
CA ILE A 145 -2.64 -11.28 -2.02
C ILE A 145 -3.72 -10.36 -2.60
N THR A 146 -3.83 -10.32 -3.92
CA THR A 146 -4.63 -9.34 -4.65
C THR A 146 -6.02 -9.87 -4.99
N VAL A 147 -6.94 -8.95 -5.30
CA VAL A 147 -8.28 -9.31 -5.80
C VAL A 147 -8.19 -10.12 -7.09
N PHE A 148 -7.24 -9.78 -7.99
CA PHE A 148 -6.98 -10.54 -9.22
C PHE A 148 -6.70 -12.02 -8.94
N PHE A 149 -5.67 -12.33 -8.15
CA PHE A 149 -5.31 -13.72 -7.85
C PHE A 149 -6.36 -14.46 -7.04
N THR A 150 -7.10 -13.79 -6.14
CA THR A 150 -8.27 -14.39 -5.48
C THR A 150 -9.35 -14.79 -6.48
N ALA A 151 -9.68 -13.94 -7.46
CA ALA A 151 -10.63 -14.26 -8.52
C ALA A 151 -10.17 -15.45 -9.37
N ARG A 152 -8.88 -15.48 -9.75
CA ARG A 152 -8.28 -16.62 -10.47
C ARG A 152 -8.37 -17.92 -9.66
N ALA A 153 -8.11 -17.85 -8.36
CA ALA A 153 -8.14 -19.01 -7.47
C ALA A 153 -9.52 -19.65 -7.30
N ILE A 154 -10.59 -18.85 -7.40
CA ILE A 154 -11.99 -19.35 -7.34
C ILE A 154 -12.54 -19.73 -8.72
N GLY A 155 -11.68 -19.80 -9.75
CA GLY A 155 -12.01 -20.32 -11.07
C GLY A 155 -12.38 -19.27 -12.13
N PHE A 156 -12.24 -17.97 -11.85
CA PHE A 156 -12.55 -16.95 -12.87
C PHE A 156 -11.50 -16.91 -13.98
N GLY A 157 -11.97 -16.75 -15.23
CA GLY A 157 -11.13 -16.44 -16.39
C GLY A 157 -10.42 -15.09 -16.26
N LEU A 158 -9.42 -14.84 -17.12
CA LEU A 158 -8.61 -13.63 -17.09
C LEU A 158 -9.45 -12.35 -17.14
N THR A 159 -10.40 -12.28 -18.07
CA THR A 159 -11.29 -11.12 -18.24
C THR A 159 -12.06 -10.79 -16.97
N ALA A 160 -12.68 -11.80 -16.33
CA ALA A 160 -13.43 -11.59 -15.10
C ALA A 160 -12.52 -11.23 -13.91
N ALA A 161 -11.32 -11.82 -13.81
CA ALA A 161 -10.36 -11.49 -12.78
C ALA A 161 -9.83 -10.05 -12.90
N TYR A 162 -9.50 -9.60 -14.12
CA TYR A 162 -9.16 -8.19 -14.38
C TYR A 162 -10.33 -7.25 -14.11
N GLY A 163 -11.56 -7.65 -14.46
CA GLY A 163 -12.77 -6.88 -14.14
C GLY A 163 -12.94 -6.68 -12.63
N ALA A 164 -12.82 -7.74 -11.84
CA ALA A 164 -12.89 -7.66 -10.37
C ALA A 164 -11.79 -6.76 -9.78
N GLN A 165 -10.56 -6.88 -10.29
CA GLN A 165 -9.46 -6.03 -9.85
C GLN A 165 -9.66 -4.57 -10.26
N ALA A 166 -10.19 -4.29 -11.46
CA ALA A 166 -10.50 -2.93 -11.90
C ALA A 166 -11.54 -2.28 -10.98
N VAL A 167 -12.58 -3.01 -10.59
CA VAL A 167 -13.58 -2.55 -9.61
C VAL A 167 -12.92 -2.22 -8.27
N ALA A 168 -12.08 -3.11 -7.73
CA ALA A 168 -11.37 -2.87 -6.48
C ALA A 168 -10.45 -1.63 -6.54
N THR A 169 -9.78 -1.45 -7.68
CA THR A 169 -8.92 -0.29 -7.96
C THR A 169 -9.72 1.01 -8.01
N ILE A 170 -10.84 1.03 -8.74
CA ILE A 170 -11.72 2.20 -8.84
C ILE A 170 -12.32 2.58 -7.49
N ILE A 171 -12.78 1.59 -6.71
CA ILE A 171 -13.28 1.81 -5.35
C ILE A 171 -12.18 2.41 -4.47
N SER A 172 -10.96 1.86 -4.53
CA SER A 172 -9.82 2.37 -3.78
C SER A 172 -9.47 3.81 -4.16
N ILE A 173 -9.50 4.14 -5.46
CA ILE A 173 -9.33 5.51 -5.98
C ILE A 173 -10.41 6.44 -5.42
N ALA A 174 -11.68 6.04 -5.47
CA ALA A 174 -12.78 6.85 -4.97
C ALA A 174 -12.63 7.13 -3.47
N ILE A 175 -12.23 6.12 -2.67
CA ILE A 175 -11.99 6.27 -1.23
C ILE A 175 -10.82 7.23 -0.99
N VAL A 176 -9.67 7.09 -1.66
CA VAL A 176 -8.54 8.01 -1.42
C VAL A 176 -8.85 9.44 -1.88
N VAL A 177 -9.58 9.62 -2.99
CA VAL A 177 -10.03 10.95 -3.41
C VAL A 177 -10.96 11.56 -2.36
N TRP A 178 -11.87 10.78 -1.80
CA TRP A 178 -12.74 11.24 -0.71
C TRP A 178 -11.94 11.61 0.56
N LEU A 179 -10.99 10.75 0.93
CA LEU A 179 -10.17 10.82 2.14
C LEU A 179 -9.22 12.02 2.15
N TRP A 180 -8.61 12.32 1.00
CA TRP A 180 -7.58 13.35 0.89
C TRP A 180 -8.11 14.75 0.53
N ARG A 181 -9.41 14.88 0.23
CA ARG A 181 -10.05 16.19 0.00
C ARG A 181 -9.88 17.12 1.21
N PRO A 182 -9.65 18.44 1.00
CA PRO A 182 -9.64 19.43 2.07
C PRO A 182 -10.98 19.50 2.82
N GLY A 183 -10.94 19.93 4.09
CA GLY A 183 -12.14 20.09 4.93
C GLY A 183 -12.66 18.81 5.59
N ARG A 184 -12.07 17.64 5.29
CA ARG A 184 -12.40 16.38 5.97
C ARG A 184 -11.81 16.32 7.39
N GLN A 185 -12.66 16.02 8.37
CA GLN A 185 -12.29 15.79 9.78
C GLN A 185 -11.68 14.39 9.97
N VAL A 186 -10.54 14.14 9.31
CA VAL A 186 -9.81 12.87 9.37
C VAL A 186 -8.35 13.17 9.68
N SER A 187 -7.80 12.50 10.69
CA SER A 187 -6.43 12.71 11.10
C SER A 187 -5.46 12.32 9.98
N HIS A 188 -4.29 12.96 9.94
CA HIS A 188 -3.30 12.67 8.89
C HIS A 188 -2.80 11.23 8.98
N GLN A 189 -2.65 10.67 10.18
CA GLN A 189 -2.24 9.28 10.37
C GLN A 189 -3.26 8.30 9.76
N GLU A 190 -4.55 8.52 9.98
CA GLU A 190 -5.61 7.71 9.37
C GLU A 190 -5.58 7.77 7.84
N ARG A 191 -5.34 8.95 7.28
CA ARG A 191 -5.20 9.12 5.82
C ARG A 191 -4.06 8.26 5.28
N VAL A 192 -2.89 8.33 5.92
CA VAL A 192 -1.69 7.58 5.52
C VAL A 192 -1.93 6.07 5.62
N ALA A 193 -2.40 5.60 6.78
CA ALA A 193 -2.58 4.18 7.03
C ALA A 193 -3.66 3.55 6.14
N LEU A 194 -4.83 4.19 6.00
CA LEU A 194 -5.87 3.67 5.10
C LEU A 194 -5.40 3.66 3.64
N THR A 195 -4.66 4.68 3.20
CA THR A 195 -4.08 4.69 1.85
C THR A 195 -3.10 3.54 1.62
N ALA A 196 -2.29 3.20 2.63
CA ALA A 196 -1.36 2.06 2.55
C ALA A 196 -2.09 0.71 2.43
N VAL A 197 -3.21 0.52 3.13
CA VAL A 197 -4.07 -0.67 2.98
C VAL A 197 -4.72 -0.71 1.60
N LEU A 198 -5.29 0.41 1.15
CA LEU A 198 -5.92 0.51 -0.16
C LEU A 198 -4.95 0.30 -1.32
N ALA A 199 -3.67 0.67 -1.17
CA ALA A 199 -2.65 0.43 -2.19
C ALA A 199 -2.47 -1.07 -2.50
N ILE A 200 -2.60 -1.93 -1.49
CA ILE A 200 -2.57 -3.39 -1.66
C ILE A 200 -3.82 -3.90 -2.38
N LEU A 201 -4.99 -3.31 -2.11
CA LEU A 201 -6.24 -3.67 -2.78
C LEU A 201 -6.29 -3.18 -4.24
N ALA A 202 -5.66 -2.04 -4.52
CA ALA A 202 -5.65 -1.42 -5.83
C ALA A 202 -4.67 -2.08 -6.81
N THR A 203 -3.65 -2.78 -6.34
CA THR A 203 -2.68 -3.43 -7.23
C THR A 203 -3.15 -4.81 -7.70
N PRO A 204 -3.08 -5.12 -9.02
CA PRO A 204 -3.22 -6.49 -9.53
C PRO A 204 -2.03 -7.39 -9.17
N TYR A 205 -0.90 -6.80 -8.75
CA TYR A 205 0.34 -7.49 -8.47
C TYR A 205 0.83 -7.14 -7.06
N GLY A 206 0.69 -8.07 -6.12
CA GLY A 206 1.00 -7.84 -4.72
C GLY A 206 1.16 -9.16 -3.99
N TYR A 207 2.15 -9.22 -3.12
CA TYR A 207 2.54 -10.44 -2.43
C TYR A 207 2.60 -10.24 -0.92
N THR A 208 2.69 -11.33 -0.16
CA THR A 208 2.73 -11.28 1.31
C THR A 208 3.84 -10.37 1.85
N TYR A 209 4.99 -10.31 1.20
CA TYR A 209 6.09 -9.41 1.56
C TYR A 209 5.80 -7.92 1.33
N ASP A 210 4.79 -7.58 0.53
CA ASP A 210 4.35 -6.20 0.30
C ASP A 210 3.37 -5.70 1.39
N THR A 211 2.91 -6.57 2.30
CA THR A 211 1.90 -6.24 3.32
C THR A 211 2.40 -5.40 4.49
N ILE A 212 3.63 -4.87 4.45
CA ILE A 212 4.18 -4.11 5.58
C ILE A 212 3.34 -2.85 5.87
N GLY A 213 2.75 -2.23 4.84
CA GLY A 213 1.78 -1.14 5.03
C GLY A 213 0.53 -1.55 5.82
N LEU A 214 0.10 -2.81 5.70
CA LEU A 214 -0.98 -3.40 6.51
C LEU A 214 -0.57 -3.50 7.98
N ALA A 215 0.65 -3.94 8.26
CA ALA A 215 1.19 -4.01 9.61
C ALA A 215 1.22 -2.61 10.27
N VAL A 216 1.63 -1.57 9.52
CA VAL A 216 1.57 -0.18 10.01
C VAL A 216 0.13 0.21 10.38
N ALA A 217 -0.86 -0.12 9.56
CA ALA A 217 -2.25 0.18 9.85
C ALA A 217 -2.77 -0.56 11.10
N VAL A 218 -2.45 -1.85 11.24
CA VAL A 218 -2.83 -2.65 12.41
C VAL A 218 -2.17 -2.12 13.69
N ALA A 219 -0.88 -1.79 13.65
CA ALA A 219 -0.15 -1.20 14.77
C ALA A 219 -0.75 0.15 15.20
N MET A 220 -1.08 1.01 14.22
CA MET A 220 -1.73 2.29 14.47
C MET A 220 -3.11 2.11 15.12
N LEU A 221 -3.95 1.21 14.60
CA LEU A 221 -5.25 0.89 15.19
C LEU A 221 -5.10 0.36 16.63
N ALA A 222 -4.11 -0.49 16.89
CA ALA A 222 -3.84 -1.02 18.22
C ALA A 222 -3.41 0.06 19.22
N ALA A 223 -2.62 1.04 18.77
CA ALA A 223 -2.06 2.09 19.61
C ALA A 223 -3.03 3.27 19.84
N MET A 224 -3.86 3.60 18.84
CA MET A 224 -4.66 4.83 18.83
C MET A 224 -6.14 4.60 19.16
N THR A 225 -6.61 3.35 19.19
CA THR A 225 -7.98 3.03 19.61
C THR A 225 -8.02 2.84 21.12
N SER A 226 -9.00 3.45 21.81
CA SER A 226 -9.12 3.37 23.28
C SER A 226 -9.37 1.96 23.81
N ARG A 227 -10.17 1.16 23.09
CA ARG A 227 -10.46 -0.25 23.38
C ARG A 227 -10.33 -1.08 22.11
N PRO A 228 -9.10 -1.35 21.65
CA PRO A 228 -8.88 -2.06 20.40
C PRO A 228 -9.34 -3.53 20.54
N PRO A 229 -10.03 -4.10 19.54
CA PRO A 229 -10.35 -5.53 19.55
C PRO A 229 -9.07 -6.34 19.31
N ARG A 230 -8.34 -6.61 20.39
CA ARG A 230 -6.98 -7.17 20.36
C ARG A 230 -6.88 -8.48 19.58
N LEU A 231 -7.87 -9.37 19.71
CA LEU A 231 -7.88 -10.64 18.98
C LEU A 231 -7.97 -10.43 17.47
N ILE A 232 -8.86 -9.54 17.00
CA ILE A 232 -9.01 -9.23 15.58
C ILE A 232 -7.73 -8.61 15.02
N LEU A 233 -7.13 -7.67 15.76
CA LEU A 233 -5.86 -7.05 15.35
C LEU A 233 -4.71 -8.06 15.36
N ALA A 234 -4.67 -9.00 16.30
CA ALA A 234 -3.66 -10.07 16.31
C ALA A 234 -3.80 -11.00 15.10
N ILE A 235 -5.03 -11.35 14.71
CA ILE A 235 -5.30 -12.12 13.48
C ILE A 235 -4.79 -11.34 12.25
N CYS A 236 -5.12 -10.05 12.15
CA CYS A 236 -4.66 -9.21 11.04
C CYS A 236 -3.13 -9.06 11.02
N TRP A 237 -2.50 -8.94 12.19
CA TRP A 237 -1.05 -8.82 12.35
C TRP A 237 -0.30 -10.07 11.91
N LEU A 238 -0.80 -11.25 12.30
CA LEU A 238 -0.21 -12.55 11.99
C LEU A 238 -0.60 -13.05 10.59
N TRP A 239 -1.52 -12.36 9.90
CA TRP A 239 -2.03 -12.76 8.60
C TRP A 239 -0.96 -13.09 7.56
N PRO A 240 0.14 -12.32 7.42
CA PRO A 240 1.20 -12.65 6.47
C PRO A 240 1.79 -14.05 6.71
N PHE A 241 1.88 -14.55 7.95
CA PHE A 241 2.29 -15.93 8.23
C PHE A 241 1.19 -16.94 7.91
N VAL A 242 -0.03 -16.64 8.33
CA VAL A 242 -1.16 -17.56 8.24
C VAL A 242 -1.59 -17.80 6.79
N THR A 243 -1.56 -16.77 5.95
CA THR A 243 -2.08 -16.87 4.58
C THR A 243 -1.30 -17.86 3.71
N HIS A 244 -0.02 -18.12 4.00
CA HIS A 244 0.75 -19.10 3.24
C HIS A 244 0.14 -20.51 3.37
N TYR A 245 -0.33 -20.91 4.54
CA TYR A 245 -0.98 -22.22 4.74
C TYR A 245 -2.21 -22.41 3.85
N PHE A 246 -3.05 -21.38 3.73
CA PHE A 246 -4.22 -21.42 2.85
C PHE A 246 -3.83 -21.50 1.38
N THR A 247 -2.85 -20.68 0.98
CA THR A 247 -2.42 -20.61 -0.41
C THR A 247 -1.73 -21.89 -0.88
N TRP A 248 -0.96 -22.55 -0.02
CA TRP A 248 -0.40 -23.88 -0.29
C TRP A 248 -1.49 -24.95 -0.44
N GLY A 249 -2.61 -24.80 0.26
CA GLY A 249 -3.82 -25.60 0.04
C GLY A 249 -4.64 -25.21 -1.19
N GLY A 250 -4.17 -24.27 -2.02
CA GLY A 250 -4.86 -23.80 -3.23
C GLY A 250 -5.82 -22.63 -3.01
N TYR A 251 -6.00 -22.15 -1.78
CA TYR A 251 -6.96 -21.09 -1.44
C TYR A 251 -6.27 -19.71 -1.37
N CYS A 252 -6.51 -18.86 -2.37
CA CYS A 252 -5.99 -17.49 -2.38
C CYS A 252 -6.94 -16.52 -1.64
N VAL A 253 -7.01 -16.66 -0.31
CA VAL A 253 -7.89 -15.86 0.58
C VAL A 253 -7.18 -14.65 1.20
N ALA A 254 -5.92 -14.44 0.84
CA ALA A 254 -5.04 -13.41 1.38
C ALA A 254 -5.62 -11.98 1.35
N VAL A 255 -6.45 -11.68 0.35
CA VAL A 255 -7.08 -10.36 0.15
C VAL A 255 -8.12 -10.01 1.22
N LEU A 256 -8.65 -11.00 1.95
CA LEU A 256 -9.73 -10.80 2.92
C LEU A 256 -9.33 -9.88 4.07
N VAL A 257 -8.10 -9.96 4.57
CA VAL A 257 -7.64 -9.11 5.67
C VAL A 257 -7.45 -7.65 5.24
N PRO A 258 -6.77 -7.34 4.11
CA PRO A 258 -6.78 -5.99 3.54
C PRO A 258 -8.20 -5.43 3.31
N LEU A 259 -9.13 -6.22 2.77
CA LEU A 259 -10.52 -5.80 2.57
C LEU A 259 -11.21 -5.48 3.90
N PHE A 260 -11.10 -6.37 4.88
CA PHE A 260 -11.68 -6.19 6.20
C PHE A 260 -11.12 -4.93 6.89
N LEU A 261 -9.80 -4.75 6.89
CA LEU A 261 -9.15 -3.59 7.50
C LEU A 261 -9.55 -2.29 6.80
N ALA A 262 -9.58 -2.26 5.47
CA ALA A 262 -10.02 -1.10 4.72
C ALA A 262 -11.47 -0.73 5.05
N ALA A 263 -12.38 -1.72 5.11
CA ALA A 263 -13.77 -1.51 5.45
C ALA A 263 -13.95 -1.01 6.90
N TRP A 264 -13.25 -1.62 7.86
CA TRP A 264 -13.32 -1.22 9.26
C TRP A 264 -12.77 0.19 9.48
N MET A 265 -11.62 0.51 8.90
CA MET A 265 -11.04 1.87 8.94
C MET A 265 -11.96 2.89 8.27
N LEU A 266 -12.51 2.58 7.09
CA LEU A 266 -13.43 3.49 6.40
C LEU A 266 -14.69 3.75 7.24
N PHE A 267 -15.26 2.69 7.83
CA PHE A 267 -16.45 2.80 8.68
C PHE A 267 -16.18 3.64 9.94
N THR A 268 -15.06 3.42 10.62
CA THR A 268 -14.67 4.18 11.82
C THR A 268 -14.42 5.66 11.50
N ILE A 269 -13.69 5.95 10.42
CA ILE A 269 -13.44 7.32 9.96
C ILE A 269 -14.74 8.02 9.57
N TRP A 270 -15.63 7.35 8.83
CA TRP A 270 -16.88 7.92 8.36
C TRP A 270 -17.85 8.22 9.50
N THR A 271 -18.01 7.27 10.45
CA THR A 271 -18.85 7.47 11.63
C THR A 271 -18.30 8.54 12.56
N GLY A 272 -16.98 8.61 12.74
CA GLY A 272 -16.31 9.68 13.49
C GLY A 272 -16.53 11.06 12.88
N SER A 273 -16.34 11.17 11.55
CA SER A 273 -16.54 12.42 10.81
C SER A 273 -17.98 12.93 10.93
N ARG A 274 -18.98 12.05 10.80
CA ARG A 274 -20.41 12.40 10.94
C ARG A 274 -20.75 12.90 12.34
N LYS A 275 -20.23 12.25 13.40
CA LYS A 275 -20.48 12.70 14.78
C LYS A 275 -19.91 14.09 15.01
N ALA A 276 -18.70 14.36 14.52
CA ALA A 276 -18.06 15.66 14.62
C ALA A 276 -18.86 16.76 13.88
N GLU A 277 -19.36 16.47 12.68
CA GLU A 277 -20.21 17.40 11.91
C GLU A 277 -21.53 17.72 12.64
N ILE A 278 -22.16 16.73 13.28
CA ILE A 278 -23.40 16.95 14.05
C ILE A 278 -23.12 17.81 15.29
N SER A 279 -22.05 17.53 16.04
CA SER A 279 -21.68 18.31 17.23
C SER A 279 -21.23 19.74 16.93
N ALA A 280 -20.80 20.02 15.69
CA ALA A 280 -20.35 21.35 15.27
C ALA A 280 -21.50 22.25 14.78
N ARG A 281 -22.74 21.75 14.66
CA ARG A 281 -23.90 22.58 14.33
C ARG A 281 -24.31 23.39 15.57
N PRO A 282 -24.47 24.73 15.46
CA PRO A 282 -25.00 25.53 16.56
C PRO A 282 -26.38 24.99 16.96
N SER A 283 -26.62 24.84 18.27
CA SER A 283 -27.98 24.62 18.76
C SER A 283 -28.84 25.81 18.33
N LEU A 284 -29.79 25.60 17.43
CA LEU A 284 -30.85 26.57 17.18
C LEU A 284 -31.70 26.64 18.45
N ALA A 285 -31.36 27.57 19.33
CA ALA A 285 -32.16 28.05 20.44
C ALA A 285 -32.59 29.49 20.13
#